data_AF-A0AB35M3M1-F1
#
_entry.id   AF-A0AB35M3M1-F1
#
_cell.length_a   1.000
_cell.length_b   1.000
_cell.length_c   1.000
_cell.angle_alpha   90.00
_cell.angle_beta   90.00
_cell.angle_gamma   90.00
#
_symmetry.space_group_name_H-M   'P 1'
#
loop_
_entity.id
_entity.type
_entity.pdbx_description
1 polymer ?
#
loop_
_entity_poly.entity_id
_entity_poly.type
_entity_poly.pdbx_seq_one_letter_code
_entity_poly.pdbx_strand_id
1 'polypeptide(L)'
;MFKQLSCSHLLLGASFILLSACSSSSTSSLVRGHIILGHEVSAFKECKAKDDAWLYGDEMQLNTLQTAYDNLTVEPYQEVFAELEGVKQPAADCEL
;
A
#
# COMPACT_ATOMS: atom_id res chain seq x y z
N MET A 1 -12.96 -15.32 -15.64
CA MET A 1 -13.06 -16.68 -16.22
C MET A 1 -11.83 -17.46 -15.75
N PHE A 2 -11.94 -18.18 -14.64
CA PHE A 2 -10.81 -18.84 -13.99
C PHE A 2 -10.78 -20.34 -14.33
N LYS A 3 -9.61 -20.83 -14.76
CA LYS A 3 -9.36 -22.23 -15.09
C LYS A 3 -9.01 -22.98 -13.80
N GLN A 4 -9.88 -23.91 -13.37
CA GLN A 4 -9.52 -24.92 -12.38
C GLN A 4 -8.58 -25.95 -13.03
N LEU A 5 -7.46 -26.22 -12.39
CA LEU A 5 -6.63 -27.39 -12.67
C LEU A 5 -6.73 -28.33 -11.48
N SER A 6 -7.56 -29.36 -11.66
CA SER A 6 -7.60 -30.56 -10.83
C SER A 6 -6.29 -31.32 -11.02
N CYS A 7 -5.58 -31.61 -9.94
CA CYS A 7 -4.41 -32.48 -9.95
C CYS A 7 -4.62 -33.59 -8.92
N SER A 8 -5.08 -34.74 -9.41
CA SER A 8 -5.35 -35.95 -8.64
C SER A 8 -4.11 -36.86 -8.63
N HIS A 9 -3.61 -37.13 -7.41
CA HIS A 9 -2.66 -38.15 -6.92
C HIS A 9 -1.76 -38.94 -7.90
N LEU A 10 -0.44 -38.89 -7.69
CA LEU A 10 0.41 -39.97 -7.10
C LEU A 10 1.91 -39.72 -7.42
N LEU A 11 2.78 -39.73 -6.39
CA LEU A 11 3.99 -40.57 -6.27
C LEU A 11 4.91 -40.04 -5.14
N LEU A 12 5.26 -40.96 -4.22
CA LEU A 12 6.33 -40.79 -3.24
C LEU A 12 7.66 -40.57 -3.98
N GLY A 13 8.23 -39.38 -3.85
CA GLY A 13 9.59 -39.07 -4.25
C GLY A 13 10.05 -37.87 -3.43
N ALA A 14 11.14 -38.02 -2.69
CA ALA A 14 11.69 -37.00 -1.81
C ALA A 14 12.21 -35.80 -2.64
N SER A 15 11.32 -34.88 -2.99
CA SER A 15 11.67 -33.57 -3.50
C SER A 15 12.06 -32.69 -2.33
N PHE A 16 13.37 -32.50 -2.16
CA PHE A 16 13.92 -31.32 -1.49
C PHE A 16 13.44 -30.10 -2.27
N ILE A 17 12.28 -29.57 -1.87
CA ILE A 17 11.75 -28.32 -2.40
C ILE A 17 12.69 -27.24 -1.89
N LEU A 18 13.51 -26.72 -2.81
CA LEU A 18 14.31 -25.53 -2.60
C LEU A 18 13.34 -24.41 -2.20
N LEU A 19 13.34 -24.08 -0.91
CA LEU A 19 12.74 -22.88 -0.37
C LEU A 19 13.50 -21.69 -0.97
N SER A 20 13.09 -21.25 -2.17
CA SER A 20 13.43 -19.92 -2.67
C SER A 20 12.75 -18.92 -1.76
N ALA A 21 13.49 -18.46 -0.74
CA ALA A 21 13.13 -17.32 0.07
C ALA A 21 13.02 -16.11 -0.88
N CYS A 22 11.80 -15.75 -1.24
CA CYS A 22 11.52 -14.54 -1.98
C CYS A 22 11.74 -13.36 -1.02
N SER A 23 12.97 -12.85 -0.97
CA SER A 23 13.28 -11.62 -0.24
C SER A 23 12.79 -10.45 -1.08
N SER A 24 11.51 -10.11 -0.95
CA SER A 24 10.95 -8.89 -1.55
C SER A 24 11.52 -7.69 -0.80
N SER A 25 12.71 -7.23 -1.23
CA SER A 25 13.29 -5.98 -0.75
C SER A 25 12.47 -4.83 -1.32
N SER A 26 11.54 -4.32 -0.52
CA SER A 26 10.71 -3.19 -0.89
C SER A 26 11.51 -1.91 -0.68
N THR A 27 12.02 -1.34 -1.78
CA THR A 27 12.82 -0.12 -1.76
C THR A 27 11.91 1.10 -1.58
N SER A 28 12.30 2.01 -0.67
CA SER A 28 11.65 3.32 -0.53
C SER A 28 11.77 4.12 -1.82
N SER A 29 10.72 4.84 -2.19
CA SER A 29 10.69 5.69 -3.37
C SER A 29 9.98 7.01 -3.07
N LEU A 30 10.43 8.06 -3.74
CA LEU A 30 9.81 9.38 -3.69
C LEU A 30 8.65 9.42 -4.69
N VAL A 31 7.43 9.69 -4.20
CA VAL A 31 6.19 9.74 -4.99
C VAL A 31 5.53 11.10 -4.85
N ARG A 32 4.86 11.54 -5.91
CA ARG A 32 4.16 12.84 -5.97
C ARG A 32 2.68 12.62 -6.20
N GLY A 33 1.85 13.40 -5.53
CA GLY A 33 0.41 13.20 -5.60
C GLY A 33 -0.37 14.17 -4.72
N HIS A 34 -1.63 13.82 -4.50
CA HIS A 34 -2.55 14.56 -3.65
C HIS A 34 -2.85 13.73 -2.40
N ILE A 35 -2.74 14.36 -1.23
CA ILE A 35 -3.14 13.78 0.05
C ILE A 35 -4.49 14.34 0.49
N ILE A 36 -5.32 13.47 1.05
CA ILE A 36 -6.62 13.80 1.66
C ILE A 36 -6.66 13.16 3.04
N LEU A 37 -6.77 13.98 4.09
CA LEU A 37 -6.87 13.52 5.48
C LEU A 37 -8.19 13.95 6.10
N GLY A 38 -8.81 13.03 6.84
CA GLY A 38 -10.02 13.26 7.62
C GLY A 38 -10.24 12.12 8.61
N HIS A 39 -11.39 12.14 9.28
CA HIS A 39 -11.66 11.21 10.38
C HIS A 39 -11.67 9.73 9.94
N GLU A 40 -12.19 9.46 8.74
CA GLU A 40 -12.34 8.10 8.19
C GLU A 40 -11.39 7.81 7.03
N VAL A 41 -10.68 8.84 6.54
CA VAL A 41 -9.91 8.79 5.30
C VAL A 41 -8.50 9.28 5.54
N SER A 42 -7.52 8.45 5.19
CA SER A 42 -6.12 8.84 5.07
C SER A 42 -5.60 8.28 3.75
N ALA A 43 -5.72 9.09 2.71
CA ALA A 43 -5.55 8.65 1.33
C ALA A 43 -4.50 9.49 0.59
N PHE A 44 -3.79 8.83 -0.32
CA PHE A 44 -2.83 9.44 -1.22
C PHE A 44 -3.09 8.98 -2.66
N LYS A 45 -3.30 9.95 -3.53
CA LYS A 45 -3.46 9.73 -4.97
C LYS A 45 -2.21 10.14 -5.71
N GLU A 46 -1.40 9.15 -6.08
CA GLU A 46 -0.22 9.37 -6.90
C GLU A 46 -0.60 10.00 -8.25
N CYS A 47 0.21 10.92 -8.75
CA CYS A 47 -0.01 11.55 -10.04
C CYS A 47 -0.15 10.49 -11.15
N LYS A 48 -1.24 10.56 -11.93
CA LYS A 48 -1.59 9.61 -13.01
C LYS A 48 -2.02 8.21 -12.53
N ALA A 49 -2.12 7.97 -11.23
CA ALA A 49 -2.76 6.77 -10.72
C ALA A 49 -4.28 6.83 -10.95
N LYS A 50 -4.88 5.66 -11.14
CA LYS A 50 -6.33 5.52 -11.28
C LYS A 50 -7.02 5.47 -9.91
N ASP A 51 -6.38 4.80 -8.98
CA ASP A 51 -6.91 4.48 -7.66
C ASP A 51 -6.10 5.19 -6.58
N ASP A 52 -6.77 5.48 -5.47
CA ASP A 52 -6.16 6.08 -4.30
C ASP A 52 -5.52 4.98 -3.43
N ALA A 53 -4.39 5.29 -2.79
CA ALA A 53 -3.73 4.41 -1.84
C ALA A 53 -4.02 4.86 -0.41
N TRP A 54 -4.21 3.90 0.50
CA TRP A 54 -4.26 4.21 1.93
C TRP A 54 -2.87 4.54 2.45
N LEU A 55 -2.78 5.59 3.26
CA LEU A 55 -1.56 5.93 3.98
C LEU A 55 -1.47 5.06 5.23
N TYR A 56 -0.32 4.42 5.40
CA TYR A 56 -0.01 3.57 6.55
C TYR A 56 1.41 3.88 7.03
N GLY A 57 1.57 3.99 8.35
CA GLY A 57 2.85 4.33 8.99
C GLY A 57 2.72 4.22 10.51
N ASP A 58 3.81 4.49 11.21
CA ASP A 58 3.75 4.60 12.67
C ASP A 58 3.02 5.89 13.11
N GLU A 59 2.64 5.95 14.38
CA GLU A 59 1.88 7.07 14.94
C GLU A 59 2.63 8.41 14.80
N MET A 60 3.96 8.41 14.92
CA MET A 60 4.77 9.63 14.83
C MET A 60 4.77 10.17 13.40
N GLN A 61 4.92 9.30 12.40
CA GLN A 61 4.88 9.65 10.98
C GLN A 61 3.50 10.20 10.61
N LEU A 62 2.43 9.50 11.00
CA LEU A 62 1.06 9.92 10.71
C LEU A 62 0.70 11.24 11.40
N ASN A 63 1.11 11.45 12.64
CA ASN A 63 0.88 12.71 13.35
C ASN A 63 1.68 13.88 12.74
N THR A 64 2.92 13.62 12.31
CA THR A 64 3.74 14.62 11.59
C THR A 64 3.05 15.04 10.28
N LEU A 65 2.52 14.06 9.54
CA LEU A 65 1.79 14.29 8.30
C LEU A 65 0.48 15.06 8.54
N GLN A 66 -0.30 14.67 9.57
CA GLN A 66 -1.52 15.38 9.96
C GLN A 66 -1.23 16.83 10.35
N THR A 67 -0.19 17.06 11.16
CA THR A 67 0.20 18.42 11.57
C THR A 67 0.59 19.27 10.35
N ALA A 68 1.34 18.71 9.40
CA ALA A 68 1.70 19.43 8.17
C ALA A 68 0.47 19.75 7.31
N TYR A 69 -0.47 18.81 7.22
CA TYR A 69 -1.72 18.97 6.50
C TYR A 69 -2.63 20.05 7.12
N ASP A 70 -2.82 20.03 8.44
CA ASP A 70 -3.65 21.00 9.16
C ASP A 70 -3.14 22.45 9.02
N ASN A 71 -1.85 22.63 8.78
CA ASN A 71 -1.26 23.94 8.50
C ASN A 71 -1.55 24.45 7.08
N LEU A 72 -1.95 23.57 6.16
CA LEU A 72 -2.20 23.86 4.74
C LEU A 72 -3.70 23.88 4.42
N THR A 73 -4.54 23.33 5.29
CA THR A 73 -5.99 23.20 5.09
C THR A 73 -6.78 23.93 6.15
N VAL A 74 -7.96 24.43 5.77
CA VAL A 74 -8.90 25.06 6.72
C VAL A 74 -9.92 24.03 7.24
N GLU A 75 -10.21 23.01 6.44
CA GLU A 75 -11.20 21.98 6.71
C GLU A 75 -10.63 20.60 6.37
N PRO A 76 -11.10 19.52 7.03
CA PRO A 76 -10.71 18.16 6.66
C PRO A 76 -11.17 17.82 5.23
N TYR A 77 -10.57 16.78 4.65
CA TYR A 77 -10.86 16.27 3.31
C TYR A 77 -10.50 17.20 2.14
N GLN A 78 -9.76 18.28 2.38
CA GLN A 78 -9.20 19.12 1.31
C GLN A 78 -8.00 18.42 0.63
N GLU A 79 -7.91 18.51 -0.69
CA GLU A 79 -6.76 17.95 -1.41
C GLU A 79 -5.53 18.86 -1.25
N VAL A 80 -4.41 18.28 -0.82
CA VAL A 80 -3.12 18.97 -0.75
C VAL A 80 -2.11 18.26 -1.64
N PHE A 81 -1.41 19.00 -2.49
CA PHE A 81 -0.31 18.42 -3.27
C PHE A 81 0.90 18.16 -2.36
N ALA A 82 1.45 16.94 -2.42
CA ALA A 82 2.57 16.51 -1.60
C ALA A 82 3.55 15.63 -2.37
N GLU A 83 4.80 15.65 -1.91
CA GLU A 83 5.83 14.68 -2.27
C GLU A 83 6.15 13.86 -1.01
N LEU A 84 6.01 12.53 -1.10
CA LEU A 84 6.18 11.61 0.01
C LEU A 84 7.28 10.61 -0.32
N GLU A 85 8.09 10.27 0.67
CA GLU A 85 9.01 9.14 0.60
C GLU A 85 8.40 7.94 1.31
N GLY A 86 8.31 6.80 0.63
CA GLY A 86 7.74 5.60 1.24
C GLY A 86 7.77 4.36 0.34
N VAL A 87 7.17 3.29 0.85
CA VAL A 87 7.11 1.99 0.19
C VAL A 87 5.68 1.67 -0.19
N LYS A 88 5.43 1.39 -1.48
CA LYS A 88 4.12 0.94 -1.96
C LYS A 88 3.90 -0.53 -1.59
N GLN A 89 2.86 -0.79 -0.80
CA GLN A 89 2.43 -2.15 -0.46
C GLN A 89 1.30 -2.60 -1.39
N PRO A 90 1.20 -3.89 -1.72
CA PRO A 90 0.00 -4.43 -2.34
C PRO A 90 -1.21 -4.19 -1.43
N ALA A 91 -2.39 -4.01 -2.03
CA ALA A 91 -3.63 -3.96 -1.25
C ALA A 91 -3.73 -5.26 -0.44
N ALA A 92 -4.05 -5.15 0.85
CA ALA A 92 -4.34 -6.33 1.65
C ALA A 92 -5.64 -6.93 1.08
N ASP A 93 -5.55 -8.15 0.55
CA ASP A 93 -6.72 -8.91 0.13
C ASP A 93 -7.54 -9.22 1.39
N CYS A 94 -8.61 -8.46 1.62
CA CYS A 94 -9.63 -8.83 2.59
C CYS A 94 -10.48 -9.96 1.98
N GLU A 95 -10.03 -11.21 2.10
CA GLU A 95 -10.94 -12.35 1.94
C GLU A 95 -11.87 -12.36 3.17
N LEU A 96 -13.11 -11.91 2.96
CA LEU A 96 -14.23 -12.02 3.90
C LEU A 96 -14.95 -13.36 3.77
#